data_AF-A0AAD8PUQ5-F1
#
_entry.id   AF-A0AAD8PUQ5-F1
#
_cell.length_a   1.000
_cell.length_b   1.000
_cell.length_c   1.000
_cell.angle_alpha   90.00
_cell.angle_beta   90.00
_cell.angle_gamma   90.00
#
_symmetry.space_group_name_H-M   'P 1'
#
loop_
_entity.id
_entity.type
_entity.pdbx_description
1 polymer ?
#
loop_
_entity_poly.entity_id
_entity_poly.type
_entity_poly.pdbx_seq_one_letter_code
_entity_poly.pdbx_strand_id
1 'polypeptide(L)'
;MPTELCPVYAPFFGAMGCTVAIVFTCFGASYGTAKSGVGISAMGVLRPDLIVKNIVPVIMAGIIAIYGLVVSVLISDGLAQQMSLYTGFIQFGAGLSVGLAGLAAGFAIGIVGDAGVRGTAQQPRLFVGMILILIFAEVLGLYGLIVALLMNSKATQDVVCQ
;
A
#
# COMPACT_ATOMS: atom_id res chain seq x y z
N MET A 1 11.75 -32.82 -13.34
CA MET A 1 11.79 -33.45 -12.00
C MET A 1 12.01 -32.34 -10.98
N PRO A 2 11.45 -32.40 -9.77
CA PRO A 2 11.79 -31.44 -8.72
C PRO A 2 13.29 -31.49 -8.48
N THR A 3 13.98 -30.36 -8.67
CA THR A 3 15.40 -30.20 -8.36
C THR A 3 15.53 -29.46 -7.04
N GLU A 4 16.68 -29.56 -6.39
CA GLU A 4 16.97 -28.85 -5.11
C GLU A 4 16.66 -27.34 -5.22
N LEU A 5 16.83 -26.74 -6.40
CA LEU A 5 16.58 -25.31 -6.65
C LEU A 5 15.12 -24.98 -7.01
N CYS A 6 14.36 -25.94 -7.55
CA CYS A 6 12.97 -25.76 -7.99
C CYS A 6 12.04 -26.80 -7.34
N PRO A 7 11.83 -26.73 -6.01
CA PRO A 7 10.98 -27.65 -5.29
C PRO A 7 9.49 -27.34 -5.50
N VAL A 8 8.64 -28.35 -5.23
CA VAL A 8 7.18 -28.24 -5.39
C VAL A 8 6.54 -27.17 -4.49
N TYR A 9 7.21 -26.80 -3.39
CA TYR A 9 6.73 -25.77 -2.46
C TYR A 9 7.18 -24.35 -2.81
N ALA A 10 7.97 -24.12 -3.88
CA ALA A 10 8.38 -22.79 -4.31
C ALA A 10 7.20 -21.79 -4.56
N PRO A 11 6.10 -22.18 -5.25
CA PRO A 11 4.97 -21.27 -5.50
C PRO A 11 4.20 -20.84 -4.24
N PHE A 12 4.37 -21.53 -3.12
CA PHE A 12 3.76 -21.12 -1.85
C PHE A 12 4.20 -19.70 -1.45
N PHE A 13 5.49 -19.38 -1.61
CA PHE A 13 6.02 -18.06 -1.28
C PHE A 13 5.54 -16.97 -2.25
N GLY A 14 5.40 -17.30 -3.54
CA GLY A 14 4.83 -16.38 -4.53
C GLY A 14 3.36 -16.05 -4.25
N ALA A 15 2.55 -17.06 -3.93
CA ALA A 15 1.14 -16.88 -3.55
C ALA A 15 1.01 -16.08 -2.24
N MET A 16 1.91 -16.32 -1.28
CA MET A 16 1.97 -15.54 -0.05
C MET A 16 2.37 -14.09 -0.33
N GLY A 17 3.33 -13.84 -1.23
CA GLY A 17 3.70 -12.49 -1.65
C GLY A 17 2.54 -11.69 -2.24
N CYS A 18 1.77 -12.32 -3.14
CA CYS A 18 0.58 -11.72 -3.73
C CYS A 18 -0.49 -11.38 -2.66
N THR A 19 -0.76 -12.30 -1.74
CA THR A 19 -1.76 -12.05 -0.66
C THR A 19 -1.31 -10.97 0.31
N VAL A 20 -0.05 -11.00 0.75
CA VAL A 20 0.52 -10.02 1.68
C VAL A 20 0.54 -8.60 1.08
N ALA A 21 0.82 -8.46 -0.22
CA ALA A 21 0.83 -7.19 -0.92
C ALA A 21 -0.53 -6.47 -0.84
N ILE A 22 -1.63 -7.17 -1.08
CA ILE A 22 -2.97 -6.58 -1.06
C ILE A 22 -3.53 -6.45 0.35
N VAL A 23 -3.35 -7.46 1.22
CA VAL A 23 -3.97 -7.48 2.56
C VAL A 23 -3.47 -6.30 3.40
N PHE A 24 -2.16 -6.08 3.48
CA PHE A 24 -1.62 -5.02 4.31
C PHE A 24 -1.87 -3.62 3.76
N THR A 25 -1.85 -3.43 2.43
CA THR A 25 -2.22 -2.14 1.84
C THR A 25 -3.70 -1.83 2.01
N CYS A 26 -4.60 -2.82 1.91
CA CYS A 26 -6.02 -2.67 2.24
C CYS A 26 -6.24 -2.37 3.73
N PHE A 27 -5.47 -2.95 4.64
CA PHE A 27 -5.51 -2.57 6.05
C PHE A 27 -5.07 -1.11 6.27
N GLY A 28 -3.99 -0.67 5.61
CA GLY A 28 -3.56 0.73 5.65
C GLY A 28 -4.63 1.69 5.12
N ALA A 29 -5.19 1.39 3.95
CA ALA A 29 -6.23 2.18 3.31
C ALA A 29 -7.50 2.25 4.17
N SER A 30 -7.98 1.10 4.68
CA SER A 30 -9.17 1.05 5.52
C SER A 30 -9.00 1.83 6.83
N TYR A 31 -7.84 1.75 7.49
CA TYR A 31 -7.55 2.56 8.67
C TYR A 31 -7.50 4.06 8.33
N GLY A 32 -6.81 4.42 7.25
CA GLY A 32 -6.71 5.80 6.77
C GLY A 32 -8.09 6.42 6.48
N THR A 33 -8.94 5.67 5.79
CA THR A 33 -10.33 6.05 5.49
C THR A 33 -11.19 6.10 6.74
N ALA A 34 -11.06 5.14 7.66
CA ALA A 34 -11.87 5.12 8.88
C ALA A 34 -11.59 6.34 9.78
N LYS A 35 -10.31 6.63 10.06
CA LYS A 35 -9.94 7.75 10.94
C LYS A 35 -10.24 9.10 10.30
N SER A 36 -9.88 9.29 9.03
CA SER A 36 -10.18 10.52 8.30
C SER A 36 -11.69 10.72 8.14
N GLY A 37 -12.45 9.64 7.89
CA GLY A 37 -13.90 9.66 7.76
C GLY A 37 -14.59 10.14 9.03
N VAL A 38 -14.19 9.64 10.20
CA VAL A 38 -14.71 10.12 11.50
C VAL A 38 -14.44 11.61 11.68
N GLY A 39 -13.24 12.09 11.34
CA GLY A 39 -12.90 13.51 11.40
C GLY A 39 -13.75 14.39 10.47
N ILE A 40 -13.97 13.93 9.22
CA ILE A 40 -14.79 14.63 8.23
C ILE A 40 -16.26 14.66 8.67
N SER A 41 -16.81 13.54 9.14
CA SER A 41 -18.19 13.49 9.63
C SER A 41 -18.41 14.37 10.85
N ALA A 42 -17.48 14.36 11.82
CA ALA A 42 -17.57 15.21 13.00
C ALA A 42 -17.52 16.72 12.66
N MET A 43 -16.63 17.09 11.74
CA MET A 43 -16.53 18.46 11.24
C MET A 43 -17.74 18.88 10.39
N GLY A 44 -18.25 17.95 9.58
CA GLY A 44 -19.34 18.16 8.63
C GLY A 44 -20.68 18.52 9.28
N VAL A 45 -20.89 18.12 10.54
CA VAL A 45 -22.07 18.54 11.32
C VAL A 45 -22.10 20.06 11.55
N LEU A 46 -20.93 20.67 11.78
CA LEU A 46 -20.80 22.10 12.08
C LEU A 46 -20.55 22.94 10.83
N ARG A 47 -19.79 22.41 9.86
CA ARG A 47 -19.41 23.12 8.62
C ARG A 47 -19.56 22.21 7.39
N PRO A 48 -20.78 22.02 6.87
CA PRO A 48 -21.03 21.14 5.73
C PRO A 48 -20.33 21.59 4.45
N ASP A 49 -20.13 22.89 4.25
CA ASP A 49 -19.46 23.45 3.06
C ASP A 49 -18.01 22.97 2.90
N LEU A 50 -17.37 22.57 4.00
CA LEU A 50 -15.97 22.13 4.00
C LEU A 50 -15.80 20.62 3.74
N ILE A 51 -16.90 19.84 3.67
CA ILE A 51 -16.84 18.37 3.49
C ILE A 51 -16.13 18.00 2.19
N VAL A 52 -16.54 18.62 1.07
CA VAL A 52 -15.97 18.31 -0.25
C VAL A 52 -14.49 18.68 -0.32
N LYS A 53 -14.10 19.79 0.34
CA LYS A 53 -12.71 20.24 0.39
C LYS A 53 -11.83 19.30 1.23
N ASN A 54 -12.38 18.76 2.31
CA ASN A 54 -11.65 17.91 3.26
C ASN A 54 -11.66 16.42 2.92
N ILE A 55 -12.15 16.02 1.74
CA ILE A 55 -12.16 14.61 1.31
C ILE A 55 -10.79 14.08 0.86
N VAL A 56 -9.82 14.97 0.65
CA VAL A 56 -8.47 14.64 0.15
C VAL A 56 -7.77 13.52 0.93
N PRO A 57 -7.77 13.48 2.29
CA PRO A 57 -7.11 12.39 3.02
C PRO A 57 -7.74 11.01 2.75
N VAL A 58 -9.06 10.95 2.49
CA VAL A 58 -9.75 9.71 2.15
C VAL A 58 -9.32 9.21 0.77
N ILE A 59 -9.19 10.12 -0.20
CA ILE A 59 -8.70 9.79 -1.55
C ILE A 59 -7.26 9.28 -1.47
N MET A 60 -6.40 9.97 -0.71
CA MET A 60 -4.99 9.57 -0.55
C MET A 60 -4.85 8.20 0.13
N ALA A 61 -5.70 7.87 1.12
CA ALA A 61 -5.74 6.52 1.69
C ALA A 61 -6.14 5.45 0.66
N GLY A 62 -7.06 5.79 -0.26
CA GLY A 62 -7.47 4.88 -1.35
C GLY A 62 -6.35 4.58 -2.36
N ILE A 63 -5.48 5.56 -2.64
CA ILE A 63 -4.35 5.38 -3.58
C ILE A 63 -3.37 4.29 -3.09
N ILE A 64 -3.17 4.17 -1.77
CA ILE A 64 -2.31 3.12 -1.18
C ILE A 64 -2.78 1.71 -1.54
N ALA A 65 -4.10 1.47 -1.57
CA ALA A 65 -4.64 0.17 -1.96
C ALA A 65 -4.34 -0.17 -3.44
N ILE A 66 -4.28 0.85 -4.30
CA ILE A 66 -3.93 0.67 -5.71
C ILE A 66 -2.48 0.20 -5.85
N TYR A 67 -1.56 0.68 -4.99
CA TYR A 67 -0.17 0.22 -5.00
C TYR A 67 -0.05 -1.28 -4.71
N GLY A 68 -0.78 -1.77 -3.71
CA GLY A 68 -0.83 -3.20 -3.42
C GLY A 68 -1.50 -4.00 -4.54
N LEU A 69 -2.56 -3.46 -5.14
CA LEU A 69 -3.24 -4.10 -6.27
C LEU A 69 -2.30 -4.30 -7.47
N VAL A 70 -1.57 -3.24 -7.87
CA VAL A 70 -0.64 -3.30 -9.01
C VAL A 70 0.43 -4.37 -8.79
N VAL A 71 1.06 -4.39 -7.61
CA VAL A 71 2.08 -5.41 -7.28
C VAL A 71 1.49 -6.81 -7.23
N SER A 72 0.29 -6.97 -6.66
CA SER A 72 -0.37 -8.28 -6.58
C SER A 72 -0.69 -8.86 -7.96
N VAL A 73 -1.19 -8.02 -8.88
CA VAL A 73 -1.45 -8.43 -10.27
C VAL A 73 -0.17 -8.82 -10.99
N LEU A 74 0.91 -8.05 -10.81
CA LEU A 74 2.22 -8.36 -11.42
C LEU A 74 2.86 -9.65 -10.87
N ILE A 75 2.71 -9.92 -9.57
CA ILE A 75 3.16 -11.18 -8.98
C ILE A 75 2.32 -12.33 -9.52
N SER A 76 0.99 -12.16 -9.58
CA SER A 76 0.05 -13.19 -10.06
C SER A 76 0.33 -13.64 -11.50
N ASP A 77 0.76 -12.72 -12.36
CA ASP A 77 1.13 -13.04 -13.75
C ASP A 77 2.40 -13.91 -13.83
N GLY A 78 3.30 -13.76 -12.85
CA GLY A 78 4.54 -14.53 -12.75
C GLY A 78 4.46 -15.83 -11.95
N LEU A 79 3.26 -16.29 -11.54
CA LEU A 79 3.09 -17.55 -10.80
C LEU A 79 3.02 -18.75 -11.76
N ALA A 80 3.90 -19.72 -11.54
CA ALA A 80 3.92 -20.98 -12.29
C ALA A 80 4.21 -22.16 -11.36
N GLN A 81 3.75 -23.36 -11.73
CA GLN A 81 3.98 -24.57 -10.94
C GLN A 81 5.47 -24.99 -10.95
N GLN A 82 6.17 -24.74 -12.06
CA GLN A 82 7.62 -24.92 -12.15
C GLN A 82 8.28 -23.56 -12.01
N MET A 83 8.69 -23.21 -10.79
CA MET A 83 9.42 -21.98 -10.52
C MET A 83 10.54 -22.23 -9.52
N SER A 84 11.56 -21.38 -9.58
CA SER A 84 12.67 -21.46 -8.62
C SER A 84 12.26 -20.94 -7.25
N LEU A 85 12.92 -21.48 -6.23
CA LEU A 85 12.80 -20.99 -4.85
C LEU A 85 13.21 -19.51 -4.74
N TYR A 86 14.21 -19.08 -5.54
CA TYR A 86 14.63 -17.68 -5.66
C TYR A 86 13.48 -16.77 -6.11
N THR A 87 12.78 -17.14 -7.19
CA THR A 87 11.62 -16.38 -7.69
C THR A 87 10.53 -16.26 -6.62
N GLY A 88 10.24 -17.35 -5.91
CA GLY A 88 9.26 -17.35 -4.82
C GLY A 88 9.62 -16.41 -3.67
N PHE A 89 10.88 -16.40 -3.22
CA PHE A 89 11.33 -15.48 -2.16
C PHE A 89 11.38 -14.02 -2.60
N ILE A 90 11.74 -13.74 -3.85
CA ILE A 90 11.71 -12.38 -4.39
C ILE A 90 10.27 -11.86 -4.46
N GLN A 91 9.32 -12.67 -4.93
CA GLN A 91 7.89 -12.31 -4.96
C GLN A 91 7.33 -12.11 -3.55
N PHE A 92 7.73 -12.95 -2.59
CA PHE A 92 7.35 -12.77 -1.18
C PHE A 92 7.90 -11.46 -0.59
N GLY A 93 9.17 -11.17 -0.82
CA GLY A 93 9.81 -9.93 -0.38
C GLY A 93 9.21 -8.68 -1.03
N ALA A 94 8.91 -8.74 -2.32
CA ALA A 94 8.23 -7.65 -3.06
C ALA A 94 6.82 -7.39 -2.49
N GLY A 95 6.10 -8.43 -2.11
CA GLY A 95 4.79 -8.29 -1.47
C GLY A 95 4.86 -7.68 -0.07
N LEU A 96 5.83 -8.11 0.74
CA LEU A 96 6.06 -7.53 2.08
C LEU A 96 6.50 -6.07 2.02
N SER A 97 7.36 -5.69 1.08
CA SER A 97 7.89 -4.33 0.98
C SER A 97 6.78 -3.31 0.70
N VAL A 98 5.88 -3.60 -0.25
CA VAL A 98 4.74 -2.72 -0.55
C VAL A 98 3.66 -2.81 0.54
N GLY A 99 3.40 -4.01 1.05
CA GLY A 99 2.35 -4.27 2.04
C GLY A 99 2.59 -3.50 3.34
N LEU A 100 3.75 -3.70 3.97
CA LEU A 100 4.07 -3.08 5.26
C LEU A 100 4.33 -1.58 5.13
N ALA A 101 4.94 -1.11 4.04
CA ALA A 101 5.11 0.31 3.78
C ALA A 101 3.76 1.01 3.56
N GLY A 102 2.86 0.39 2.81
CA GLY A 102 1.51 0.91 2.60
C GLY A 102 0.67 0.92 3.87
N LEU A 103 0.82 -0.10 4.74
CA LEU A 103 0.21 -0.10 6.06
C LEU A 103 0.66 1.12 6.89
N ALA A 104 1.98 1.35 6.96
CA ALA A 104 2.55 2.47 7.69
C ALA A 104 2.10 3.84 7.13
N ALA A 105 2.07 3.99 5.81
CA ALA A 105 1.57 5.17 5.13
C ALA A 105 0.08 5.42 5.45
N GLY A 106 -0.74 4.38 5.45
CA GLY A 106 -2.16 4.46 5.81
C GLY A 106 -2.40 4.90 7.26
N PHE A 107 -1.58 4.43 8.20
CA PHE A 107 -1.62 4.89 9.59
C PHE A 107 -1.28 6.37 9.72
N ALA A 108 -0.23 6.84 9.05
CA ALA A 108 0.18 8.23 9.05
C ALA A 108 -0.92 9.13 8.45
N ILE A 109 -1.45 8.78 7.28
CA ILE A 109 -2.53 9.51 6.60
C ILE A 109 -3.78 9.56 7.47
N GLY A 110 -4.18 8.46 8.11
CA GLY A 110 -5.38 8.43 8.94
C GLY A 110 -5.33 9.36 10.15
N ILE A 111 -4.20 9.39 10.87
CA ILE A 111 -4.03 10.22 12.06
C ILE A 111 -3.88 11.69 11.68
N VAL A 112 -3.03 11.99 10.68
CA VAL A 112 -2.84 13.36 10.18
C VAL A 112 -4.14 13.89 9.56
N GLY A 113 -4.88 13.03 8.85
CA GLY A 113 -6.18 13.34 8.26
C GLY A 113 -7.19 13.74 9.32
N ASP A 114 -7.43 12.91 10.35
CA ASP A 114 -8.40 13.21 11.43
C ASP A 114 -8.04 14.51 12.19
N ALA A 115 -6.77 14.70 12.55
CA ALA A 115 -6.32 15.92 13.22
C ALA A 115 -6.41 17.16 12.30
N GLY A 116 -6.01 16.99 11.04
CA GLY A 116 -5.96 18.06 10.04
C GLY A 116 -7.33 18.58 9.63
N VAL A 117 -8.32 17.69 9.44
CA VAL A 117 -9.69 18.10 9.08
C VAL A 117 -10.39 18.83 10.24
N ARG A 118 -10.14 18.41 11.48
CA ARG A 118 -10.63 19.11 12.69
C ARG A 118 -9.97 20.47 12.87
N GLY A 119 -8.65 20.57 12.67
CA GLY A 119 -7.92 21.84 12.74
C GLY A 119 -8.33 22.82 11.63
N THR A 120 -8.57 22.31 10.42
CA THR A 120 -9.04 23.12 9.28
C THR A 120 -10.45 23.69 9.52
N ALA A 121 -11.28 23.01 10.32
CA ALA A 121 -12.58 23.52 10.73
C ALA A 121 -12.47 24.83 11.52
N GLN A 122 -11.44 24.94 12.37
CA GLN A 122 -11.18 26.14 13.18
C GLN A 122 -10.42 27.20 12.37
N GLN A 123 -9.38 26.81 11.64
CA GLN A 123 -8.54 27.73 10.87
C GLN A 123 -8.36 27.24 9.41
N PRO A 124 -9.02 27.86 8.42
CA PRO A 124 -8.98 27.40 7.04
C PRO A 124 -7.60 27.53 6.37
N ARG A 125 -6.71 28.36 6.92
CA ARG A 125 -5.31 28.49 6.45
C ARG A 125 -4.48 27.22 6.71
N LEU A 126 -4.91 26.36 7.64
CA LEU A 126 -4.21 25.11 7.97
C LEU A 126 -4.34 24.05 6.88
N PHE A 127 -5.32 24.20 5.98
CA PHE A 127 -5.61 23.24 4.90
C PHE A 127 -4.40 22.95 4.01
N VAL A 128 -3.66 24.00 3.63
CA VAL A 128 -2.47 23.85 2.76
C VAL A 128 -1.35 23.11 3.50
N GLY A 129 -1.17 23.40 4.79
CA GLY A 129 -0.21 22.69 5.64
C GLY A 129 -0.55 21.22 5.82
N MET A 130 -1.84 20.90 6.03
CA MET A 130 -2.33 19.51 6.10
C MET A 130 -2.00 18.73 4.82
N ILE A 131 -2.26 19.31 3.64
CA ILE A 131 -1.94 18.66 2.35
C ILE A 131 -0.44 18.38 2.23
N LEU A 132 0.41 19.35 2.59
CA LEU A 132 1.86 19.18 2.51
C LEU A 132 2.33 18.00 3.37
N ILE A 133 1.81 17.86 4.59
CA ILE A 133 2.15 16.73 5.48
C ILE A 133 1.65 15.40 4.89
N LEU A 134 0.44 15.38 4.33
CA LEU A 134 -0.13 14.19 3.70
C LEU A 134 0.68 13.73 2.48
N ILE A 135 1.26 14.63 1.69
CA ILE A 135 2.15 14.29 0.57
C ILE A 135 3.38 13.52 1.09
N PHE A 136 4.02 14.01 2.15
CA PHE A 136 5.17 13.29 2.73
C PHE A 136 4.79 11.93 3.32
N ALA A 137 3.58 11.79 3.87
CA ALA A 137 3.08 10.51 4.37
C ALA A 137 2.78 9.53 3.23
N GLU A 138 2.27 10.02 2.10
CA GLU A 138 1.90 9.22 0.93
C GLU A 138 3.14 8.66 0.20
N VAL A 139 4.20 9.47 0.10
CA VAL A 139 5.48 9.07 -0.51
C VAL A 139 6.10 7.83 0.17
N LEU A 140 5.79 7.56 1.44
CA LEU A 140 6.21 6.32 2.12
C LEU A 140 5.67 5.06 1.42
N GLY A 141 4.44 5.11 0.92
CA GLY A 141 3.84 4.02 0.14
C GLY A 141 4.48 3.89 -1.25
N LEU A 142 4.80 5.01 -1.91
CA LEU A 142 5.50 5.02 -3.19
C LEU A 142 6.90 4.39 -3.10
N TYR A 143 7.63 4.61 -2.01
CA TYR A 143 8.92 3.94 -1.80
C TYR A 143 8.78 2.42 -1.76
N GLY A 144 7.78 1.90 -1.04
CA GLY A 144 7.49 0.46 -1.00
C GLY A 144 7.13 -0.12 -2.37
N LEU A 145 6.37 0.62 -3.18
CA LEU A 145 6.01 0.24 -4.54
C LEU A 145 7.24 0.15 -5.46
N ILE A 146 8.11 1.17 -5.46
CA ILE A 146 9.31 1.19 -6.32
C ILE A 146 10.22 0.01 -6.00
N VAL A 147 10.45 -0.27 -4.71
CA VAL A 147 11.24 -1.42 -4.28
C VAL A 147 10.61 -2.73 -4.77
N ALA A 148 9.30 -2.90 -4.61
CA ALA A 148 8.59 -4.11 -5.06
C ALA A 148 8.71 -4.31 -6.59
N LEU A 149 8.60 -3.24 -7.38
CA LEU A 149 8.74 -3.29 -8.84
C LEU A 149 10.16 -3.69 -9.27
N LEU A 150 11.19 -3.11 -8.63
CA LEU A 150 12.58 -3.46 -8.91
C LEU A 150 12.90 -4.91 -8.53
N MET A 151 12.35 -5.39 -7.41
CA MET A 151 12.46 -6.79 -7.00
C MET A 151 11.80 -7.72 -8.01
N ASN A 152 10.54 -7.44 -8.38
CA ASN A 152 9.79 -8.28 -9.31
C ASN A 152 10.43 -8.32 -10.72
N SER A 153 11.02 -7.21 -11.17
CA SER A 153 11.77 -7.16 -12.44
C SER A 153 12.96 -8.13 -12.48
N LYS A 154 13.54 -8.47 -11.33
CA LYS A 154 14.68 -9.40 -11.20
C LYS A 154 14.26 -10.82 -10.83
N ALA A 155 12.96 -11.07 -10.60
CA ALA A 155 12.46 -12.36 -10.12
C ALA A 155 12.60 -13.48 -11.17
N THR A 156 12.59 -13.11 -12.45
CA THR A 156 12.65 -14.03 -13.60
C THR A 156 13.99 -13.99 -14.34
N GLN A 157 14.85 -13.02 -14.02
CA GLN A 157 16.13 -12.83 -14.69
C GLN A 157 17.19 -13.79 -14.12
N ASP A 158 17.92 -14.48 -15.01
CA ASP A 158 19.01 -15.42 -14.69
C ASP A 158 18.62 -16.63 -13.80
N VAL A 159 17.35 -17.05 -13.88
CA VAL A 159 16.84 -18.19 -13.12
C VAL A 159 17.09 -19.49 -13.88
N VAL A 160 17.99 -20.32 -13.35
CA VAL A 160 18.30 -21.64 -13.90
C VAL A 160 17.71 -22.72 -12.98
N CYS A 161 16.67 -23.42 -13.46
CA CYS A 161 16.16 -24.65 -12.84
C CYS A 161 16.93 -25.85 -13.42
N GLN A 162 18.16 -26.07 -12.97
CA GLN A 162 18.90 -27.32 -13.18
C GLN A 162 18.77 -28.25 -11.97
#